data_AF-A0A832VST9-F1
#
_entry.id   AF-A0A832VST9-F1
#
_cell.length_a   1.000
_cell.length_b   1.000
_cell.length_c   1.000
_cell.angle_alpha   90.00
_cell.angle_beta   90.00
_cell.angle_gamma   90.00
#
_symmetry.space_group_name_H-M   'P 1'
#
loop_
_entity.id
_entity.type
_entity.pdbx_description
1 polymer ?
#
loop_
_entity_poly.entity_id
_entity_poly.type
_entity_poly.pdbx_seq_one_letter_code
_entity_poly.pdbx_strand_id
1 'polypeptide(L)'
;MIEQDSITLNRYNNKSWEQTQATLSGEDSRYLYFTSEVSGYSFFAITGETKENQPPDVIIPKNDTQENEQNNLASEIEQPSDQKGGIQIPGFEVIYFIIGLLGVFLYRKRQN
;
A
#
# COMPACT_ATOMS: atom_id res chain seq x y z
N MET A 1 -10.34 32.41 8.74
CA MET A 1 -10.15 31.80 10.07
C MET A 1 -10.94 30.50 10.05
N ILE A 2 -10.41 29.40 10.60
CA ILE A 2 -11.12 28.12 10.62
C ILE A 2 -11.97 28.10 11.88
N GLU A 3 -13.24 27.70 11.77
CA GLU A 3 -14.07 27.43 12.95
C GLU A 3 -13.58 26.15 13.61
N GLN A 4 -12.98 26.27 14.80
CA GLN A 4 -12.32 25.16 15.47
C GLN A 4 -13.26 23.97 15.73
N ASP A 5 -14.51 24.25 16.08
CA ASP A 5 -15.54 23.25 16.33
C ASP A 5 -16.06 22.56 15.06
N SER A 6 -15.68 23.06 13.87
CA SER A 6 -16.03 22.45 12.57
C SER A 6 -15.06 21.34 12.14
N ILE A 7 -13.94 21.17 12.86
CA ILE A 7 -12.89 20.20 12.51
C ILE A 7 -13.35 18.78 12.84
N THR A 8 -13.23 17.87 11.86
CA THR A 8 -13.64 16.46 11.98
C THR A 8 -12.60 15.53 11.39
N LEU A 9 -12.59 14.28 11.85
CA LEU A 9 -11.74 13.23 11.28
C LEU A 9 -12.56 12.45 10.25
N ASN A 10 -12.05 12.29 9.03
CA ASN A 10 -12.67 11.43 8.02
C ASN A 10 -11.83 10.17 7.83
N ARG A 11 -12.41 9.00 8.13
CA ARG A 11 -11.79 7.69 7.97
C ARG A 11 -12.31 7.03 6.69
N TYR A 12 -11.41 6.60 5.82
CA TYR A 12 -11.82 5.82 4.66
C TYR A 12 -11.97 4.34 5.04
N ASN A 13 -13.17 3.80 4.86
CA ASN A 13 -13.50 2.41 5.18
C ASN A 13 -14.56 1.88 4.20
N ASN A 14 -14.42 0.61 3.80
CA ASN A 14 -15.36 -0.08 2.91
C ASN A 14 -15.79 0.74 1.67
N LYS A 15 -14.81 1.39 1.02
CA LYS A 15 -15.01 2.26 -0.16
C LYS A 15 -15.80 3.56 0.09
N SER A 16 -15.99 3.96 1.35
CA SER A 16 -16.71 5.18 1.75
C SER A 16 -15.93 6.01 2.78
N TRP A 17 -16.22 7.31 2.86
CA TRP A 17 -15.72 8.19 3.92
C TRP A 17 -16.68 8.17 5.11
N GLU A 18 -16.15 7.81 6.28
CA GLU A 18 -16.84 7.85 7.56
C GLU A 18 -16.34 9.06 8.34
N GLN A 19 -17.22 10.02 8.63
CA GLN A 19 -16.88 11.17 9.46
C GLN A 19 -16.98 10.79 10.94
N THR A 20 -15.96 11.12 11.72
CA THR A 20 -15.88 10.90 13.15
C THR A 20 -15.63 12.23 13.85
N GLN A 21 -16.26 12.40 15.01
CA GLN A 21 -16.06 13.59 15.83
C GLN A 21 -14.59 13.68 16.26
N ALA A 22 -13.99 14.85 16.09
CA ALA A 22 -12.67 15.16 16.60
C ALA A 22 -12.83 16.13 17.78
N THR A 23 -12.18 15.82 18.89
CA THR A 23 -12.20 16.64 20.10
C THR A 23 -10.83 17.27 20.29
N LEU A 24 -10.79 18.57 20.56
CA LEU A 24 -9.54 19.25 20.88
C LEU A 24 -8.91 18.62 22.13
N SER A 25 -7.66 18.18 22.00
CA SER A 25 -6.88 17.59 23.09
C SER A 25 -5.74 18.48 23.57
N GLY A 26 -5.41 19.53 22.82
CA GLY A 26 -4.44 20.54 23.24
C GLY A 26 -4.11 21.53 22.12
N GLU A 27 -3.27 22.50 22.43
CA GLU A 27 -2.76 23.48 21.47
C GLU A 27 -1.36 23.97 21.87
N ASP A 28 -0.60 24.43 20.88
CA ASP A 28 0.63 25.20 21.08
C ASP A 28 0.66 26.43 20.15
N SER A 29 1.77 27.18 20.16
CA SER A 29 1.92 28.40 19.34
C SER A 29 1.75 28.20 17.82
N ARG A 30 1.76 26.96 17.33
CA ARG A 30 1.74 26.61 15.91
C ARG A 30 0.64 25.61 15.55
N TYR A 31 0.17 24.79 16.48
CA TYR A 31 -0.69 23.64 16.20
C TYR A 31 -1.87 23.51 17.15
N LEU A 32 -2.96 22.97 16.63
CA LEU A 32 -4.08 22.42 17.40
C LEU A 32 -4.01 20.90 17.32
N TYR A 33 -4.18 20.24 18.46
CA TYR A 33 -4.15 18.78 18.57
C TYR A 33 -5.57 18.27 18.78
N PHE A 34 -5.95 17.25 18.01
CA PHE A 34 -7.27 16.64 18.10
C PHE A 34 -7.16 15.13 18.33
N THR A 35 -8.12 14.59 19.07
CA THR A 35 -8.27 13.16 19.32
C THR A 35 -9.66 12.72 18.87
N SER A 36 -9.79 11.50 18.38
CA SER A 36 -11.06 10.94 17.91
C SER A 36 -11.15 9.47 18.31
N GLU A 37 -12.31 9.02 18.76
CA GLU A 37 -12.57 7.62 19.05
C GLU A 37 -13.00 6.91 17.76
N VAL A 38 -12.22 5.91 17.33
CA VAL A 38 -12.52 5.12 16.13
C VAL A 38 -12.75 3.66 16.49
N SER A 39 -13.81 3.06 15.94
CA SER A 39 -14.18 1.65 16.21
C SER A 39 -13.25 0.63 15.53
N GLY A 40 -12.32 1.08 14.69
CA GLY A 40 -11.36 0.24 14.02
C GLY A 40 -10.18 1.02 13.48
N TYR A 41 -9.04 0.33 13.41
CA TYR A 41 -7.85 0.84 12.77
C TYR A 41 -7.85 0.48 11.27
N SER A 42 -7.24 1.32 10.45
CA SER A 42 -6.86 0.93 9.07
C SER A 42 -5.63 0.03 9.12
N PHE A 43 -5.21 -0.54 7.99
CA PHE A 43 -4.01 -1.38 7.94
C PHE A 43 -2.80 -0.65 8.52
N PHE A 44 -2.21 -1.21 9.58
CA PHE A 44 -0.93 -0.76 10.12
C PHE A 44 -0.06 -1.98 10.44
N ALA A 45 1.24 -1.83 10.21
CA ALA A 45 2.25 -2.79 10.64
C ALA A 45 3.34 -2.04 11.39
N ILE A 46 3.66 -2.52 12.59
CA ILE A 46 4.82 -2.05 13.36
C ILE A 46 5.88 -3.13 13.20
N THR A 47 6.95 -2.83 12.46
CA THR A 47 8.04 -3.77 12.16
C THR A 47 9.32 -3.37 12.91
N GLY A 48 10.21 -4.33 13.12
CA GLY A 48 11.51 -4.12 13.76
C GLY A 48 12.57 -5.00 13.12
N GLU A 49 13.78 -4.46 12.96
CA GLU A 49 14.94 -5.20 12.43
C GLU A 49 15.65 -5.96 13.54
N THR A 50 16.11 -7.16 13.23
CA THR A 50 17.05 -7.89 14.10
C THR A 50 18.43 -7.27 13.92
N LYS A 51 19.06 -6.82 15.01
CA LYS A 51 20.49 -6.53 14.98
C LYS A 51 21.25 -7.84 14.96
N GLU A 52 21.78 -8.23 13.79
CA GLU A 52 22.86 -9.21 13.75
C GLU A 52 24.06 -8.57 14.46
N ASN A 53 24.38 -9.05 15.66
CA ASN A 53 25.72 -8.82 16.20
C ASN A 53 26.66 -9.52 15.23
N GLN A 54 27.46 -8.76 14.47
CA GLN A 54 28.47 -9.31 13.57
C GLN A 54 29.24 -10.42 14.30
N PRO A 55 29.15 -11.70 13.89
CA PRO A 55 30.19 -12.64 14.26
C PRO A 55 31.49 -12.15 13.61
N PRO A 56 32.63 -12.19 14.33
CA PRO A 56 33.90 -11.72 13.78
C PRO A 56 34.20 -12.47 12.49
N ASP A 57 34.65 -11.70 11.49
CA ASP A 57 34.92 -12.10 10.12
C ASP A 57 35.75 -13.39 10.08
N VAL A 58 35.14 -14.50 9.64
CA VAL A 58 35.87 -15.73 9.30
C VAL A 58 35.47 -16.14 7.90
N ILE A 59 36.46 -16.05 7.02
CA ILE A 59 36.39 -16.28 5.58
C ILE A 59 36.39 -17.80 5.29
N ILE A 60 35.87 -18.12 4.10
CA ILE A 60 36.14 -19.23 3.15
C ILE A 60 35.24 -20.50 3.15
N PRO A 61 35.02 -21.11 1.96
CA PRO A 61 33.71 -21.56 1.48
C PRO A 61 33.69 -23.09 1.22
N LYS A 62 32.53 -23.65 0.86
CA LYS A 62 32.32 -24.64 -0.24
C LYS A 62 31.03 -25.45 -0.04
N ASN A 63 30.14 -25.31 -1.02
CA ASN A 63 29.24 -26.27 -1.67
C ASN A 63 28.90 -27.59 -0.94
N ASP A 64 27.61 -27.90 -0.79
CA ASP A 64 26.92 -28.94 -1.57
C ASP A 64 25.43 -29.06 -1.19
N THR A 65 24.60 -29.19 -2.23
CA THR A 65 23.14 -29.36 -2.29
C THR A 65 22.64 -30.61 -1.54
N GLN A 66 21.51 -30.52 -0.81
CA GLN A 66 20.40 -31.48 -0.96
C GLN A 66 19.08 -31.04 -0.30
N GLU A 67 18.05 -31.24 -1.11
CA GLU A 67 16.61 -31.05 -1.00
C GLU A 67 15.94 -32.04 -0.02
N ASN A 68 14.91 -31.62 0.72
CA ASN A 68 13.75 -32.49 0.95
C ASN A 68 12.49 -31.69 1.33
N GLU A 69 11.45 -31.97 0.58
CA GLU A 69 10.09 -31.46 0.65
C GLU A 69 9.32 -32.11 1.80
N GLN A 70 8.38 -31.40 2.41
CA GLN A 70 7.24 -32.05 3.06
C GLN A 70 5.93 -31.31 2.73
N ASN A 71 5.38 -31.75 1.61
CA ASN A 71 3.96 -31.83 1.30
C ASN A 71 3.06 -32.20 2.50
N ASN A 72 1.87 -31.59 2.59
CA ASN A 72 0.61 -32.30 2.87
C ASN A 72 -0.61 -31.40 2.56
N LEU A 73 -1.26 -31.74 1.44
CA LEU A 73 -2.71 -31.93 1.23
C LEU A 73 -3.66 -30.81 1.71
N ALA A 74 -4.06 -29.88 0.84
CA ALA A 74 -5.19 -29.97 -0.10
C ALA A 74 -6.57 -30.15 0.58
N SER A 75 -7.35 -29.06 0.60
CA SER A 75 -8.81 -29.15 0.48
C SER A 75 -9.23 -28.22 -0.65
N GLU A 76 -9.50 -28.86 -1.76
CA GLU A 76 -9.88 -28.34 -3.07
C GLU A 76 -11.36 -27.96 -3.05
N ILE A 77 -11.65 -26.70 -3.38
CA ILE A 77 -12.97 -26.30 -3.90
C ILE A 77 -12.68 -25.68 -5.27
N GLU A 78 -12.70 -26.52 -6.30
CA GLU A 78 -12.88 -26.10 -7.70
C GLU A 78 -14.41 -25.99 -7.95
N GLN A 79 -14.97 -25.02 -8.68
CA GLN A 79 -14.79 -24.64 -10.09
C GLN A 79 -15.73 -23.42 -10.41
N PRO A 80 -15.67 -22.72 -11.57
CA PRO A 80 -14.78 -22.90 -12.71
C PRO A 80 -14.02 -21.64 -13.18
N SER A 81 -12.86 -21.95 -13.77
CA SER A 81 -12.03 -21.20 -14.69
C SER A 81 -12.75 -20.24 -15.64
N ASP A 82 -12.21 -19.01 -15.77
CA ASP A 82 -11.92 -18.47 -17.10
C ASP A 82 -10.53 -17.82 -17.13
N GLN A 83 -9.77 -18.22 -18.15
CA GLN A 83 -8.35 -18.02 -18.32
C GLN A 83 -8.04 -16.65 -18.94
N LYS A 84 -7.17 -15.87 -18.31
CA LYS A 84 -5.92 -15.35 -18.91
C LYS A 84 -5.22 -14.45 -17.89
N GLY A 85 -3.91 -14.61 -17.75
CA GLY A 85 -3.06 -13.69 -17.00
C GLY A 85 -3.30 -12.25 -17.44
N GLY A 86 -4.06 -11.52 -16.62
CA GLY A 86 -4.19 -10.08 -16.72
C GLY A 86 -3.18 -9.49 -15.76
N ILE A 87 -2.17 -8.80 -16.29
CA ILE A 87 -1.29 -7.95 -15.51
C ILE A 87 -2.21 -7.04 -14.68
N GLN A 88 -2.19 -7.17 -13.35
CA GLN A 88 -2.91 -6.26 -12.45
C GLN A 88 -2.13 -4.95 -12.43
N ILE A 89 -2.30 -4.16 -13.50
CA ILE A 89 -1.66 -2.85 -13.63
C ILE A 89 -2.41 -1.89 -12.68
N PRO A 90 -1.74 -1.27 -11.69
CA PRO A 90 -2.37 -0.31 -10.80
C PRO A 90 -2.99 0.85 -11.59
N GLY A 91 -4.20 1.27 -11.17
CA GLY A 91 -5.22 1.95 -11.98
C GLY A 91 -4.96 3.35 -12.53
N PHE A 92 -3.70 3.76 -12.72
CA PHE A 92 -3.34 5.04 -13.34
C PHE A 92 -2.34 4.90 -14.50
N GLU A 93 -1.63 3.78 -14.62
CA GLU A 93 -0.55 3.64 -15.61
C GLU A 93 -1.07 3.56 -17.05
N VAL A 94 -2.21 2.91 -17.27
CA VAL A 94 -2.86 2.80 -18.59
C VAL A 94 -3.28 4.18 -19.13
N ILE A 95 -3.72 5.09 -18.26
CA ILE A 95 -4.21 6.43 -18.66
C ILE A 95 -3.05 7.25 -19.22
N TYR A 96 -1.91 7.28 -18.54
CA TYR A 96 -0.73 8.03 -19.00
C TYR A 96 -0.12 7.43 -20.27
N PHE A 97 -0.15 6.11 -20.42
CA PHE A 97 0.28 5.45 -21.66
C PHE A 97 -0.56 5.90 -22.87
N ILE A 98 -1.89 5.92 -22.73
CA ILE A 98 -2.80 6.38 -23.80
C ILE A 98 -2.58 7.86 -24.13
N ILE A 99 -2.48 8.72 -23.10
CA ILE A 99 -2.26 10.17 -23.28
C ILE A 99 -0.91 10.42 -23.98
N GLY A 100 0.15 9.70 -23.61
CA GLY A 100 1.47 9.80 -24.23
C GLY A 100 1.45 9.44 -25.71
N LEU A 101 0.81 8.32 -26.08
CA LEU A 101 0.66 7.90 -27.48
C LEU A 101 -0.14 8.91 -28.31
N LEU A 102 -1.24 9.43 -27.77
CA LEU A 102 -2.04 10.47 -28.42
C LEU A 102 -1.23 11.76 -28.61
N GLY A 103 -0.48 12.18 -27.59
CA GLY A 103 0.40 13.35 -27.67
C GLY A 103 1.46 13.22 -28.77
N VAL A 104 2.15 12.08 -28.84
CA VAL A 104 3.16 11.82 -29.87
C VAL A 104 2.54 11.75 -31.27
N PHE A 105 1.37 11.12 -31.41
CA PHE A 105 0.66 11.05 -32.69
C PHE A 105 0.25 12.44 -33.20
N LEU A 106 -0.34 13.27 -32.33
CA LEU A 106 -0.73 14.63 -32.67
C LEU A 106 0.49 15.51 -32.99
N TYR A 107 1.60 15.34 -32.26
CA TYR A 107 2.85 16.04 -32.54
C TYR A 107 3.41 15.70 -33.91
N ARG A 108 3.48 14.40 -34.26
CA ARG A 108 3.94 13.93 -35.57
C ARG A 108 3.03 14.41 -36.70
N LYS A 109 1.70 14.35 -36.52
CA LYS A 109 0.73 14.87 -37.49
C LYS A 109 0.89 16.37 -37.73
N ARG A 110 1.28 17.14 -36.71
CA ARG A 110 1.51 18.59 -36.85
C ARG A 110 2.81 18.93 -37.57
N GLN A 111 3.77 18.02 -37.62
CA GLN A 111 5.07 18.22 -38.28
C GLN A 111 5.14 17.67 -39.71
N ASN A 112 4.10 16.97 -40.18
CA ASN A 112 3.89 16.59 -41.57
C ASN A 112 2.92 17.57 -42.25
#